data_AF-A0A2V7KB22-F1
#
_entry.id   AF-A0A2V7KB22-F1
#
_cell.length_a   1.000
_cell.length_b   1.000
_cell.length_c   1.000
_cell.angle_alpha   90.00
_cell.angle_beta   90.00
_cell.angle_gamma   90.00
#
_symmetry.space_group_name_H-M   'P 1'
#
loop_
_entity.id
_entity.type
_entity.pdbx_description
1 polymer ?
#
loop_
_entity_poly.entity_id
_entity_poly.type
_entity_poly.pdbx_seq_one_letter_code
_entity_poly.pdbx_strand_id
1 'polypeptide(L)'
;MLGFDQAFFGLIAAGWDIDDFEKPGASRRMPFQALVAEHVVGVFDRERALPAPLTVAEFNETVLASLPPLQREVFKPLTDAQVSQVRELRSTLEARWHALPVGATMEVTFPAR
;
A
#
# COMPACT_ATOMS: atom_id res chain seq x y z
N MET A 1 7.35 -6.89 -5.74
CA MET A 1 5.88 -6.92 -5.56
C MET A 1 5.25 -5.73 -6.30
N LEU A 2 5.28 -4.50 -5.80
CA LEU A 2 4.76 -3.33 -6.54
C LEU A 2 5.82 -2.45 -7.22
N GLY A 3 7.08 -2.55 -6.79
CA GLY A 3 8.19 -1.81 -7.40
C GLY A 3 8.24 -0.32 -7.03
N PHE A 4 7.54 0.09 -5.98
CA PHE A 4 7.59 1.45 -5.48
C PHE A 4 8.81 1.67 -4.58
N ASP A 5 9.64 2.63 -4.96
CA ASP A 5 10.81 3.13 -4.23
C ASP A 5 10.53 4.46 -3.51
N GLN A 6 9.41 5.11 -3.83
CA GLN A 6 8.97 6.38 -3.23
C GLN A 6 7.61 6.26 -2.53
N ALA A 7 7.30 5.07 -2.00
CA ALA A 7 6.22 4.89 -1.03
C ALA A 7 6.71 5.21 0.40
N PHE A 8 5.89 4.98 1.43
CA PHE A 8 6.17 5.38 2.83
C PHE A 8 7.62 5.14 3.30
N PHE A 9 8.10 3.89 3.30
CA PHE A 9 9.48 3.60 3.74
C PHE A 9 10.56 4.16 2.81
N GLY A 10 10.26 4.35 1.53
CA GLY A 10 11.14 5.05 0.60
C GLY A 10 11.27 6.54 0.92
N LEU A 11 10.19 7.17 1.38
CA LEU A 11 10.21 8.56 1.86
C LEU A 11 11.04 8.69 3.14
N ILE A 12 10.87 7.76 4.09
CA ILE A 12 11.71 7.73 5.30
C ILE A 12 13.19 7.57 4.93
N ALA A 13 13.51 6.65 4.03
CA ALA A 13 14.88 6.46 3.51
C ALA A 13 15.42 7.72 2.80
N ALA A 14 14.54 8.50 2.16
CA ALA A 14 14.87 9.78 1.54
C ALA A 14 14.96 10.96 2.54
N GLY A 15 14.82 10.70 3.85
CA GLY A 15 14.98 11.68 4.92
C GLY A 15 13.70 12.38 5.38
N TRP A 16 12.52 11.85 5.04
CA TRP A 16 11.27 12.29 5.67
C TRP A 16 11.19 11.80 7.11
N ASP A 17 10.73 12.68 8.01
CA ASP A 17 10.29 12.29 9.34
C ASP A 17 8.82 11.86 9.31
N ILE A 18 8.36 11.05 10.26
CA ILE A 18 6.95 10.69 10.45
C ILE A 18 6.11 11.97 10.64
N ASP A 19 6.64 12.96 11.35
CA ASP A 19 5.97 14.25 11.57
C ASP A 19 5.79 15.06 10.27
N ASP A 20 6.57 14.77 9.21
CA ASP A 20 6.42 15.47 7.93
C ASP A 20 5.09 15.13 7.22
N PHE A 21 4.49 13.97 7.52
CA PHE A 21 3.23 13.53 6.91
C PHE A 21 2.02 14.29 7.46
N GLU A 22 2.14 14.89 8.65
CA GLU A 22 1.04 15.61 9.32
C GLU A 22 1.04 17.12 9.01
N LYS A 23 2.13 17.64 8.43
CA LYS A 23 2.28 19.08 8.16
C LYS A 23 1.28 19.56 7.09
N PRO A 24 0.68 20.76 7.24
CA PRO A 24 -0.18 21.33 6.22
C PRO A 24 0.48 21.35 4.84
N GLY A 25 -0.16 20.74 3.85
CA GLY A 25 0.36 20.65 2.49
C GLY A 25 1.35 19.51 2.22
N ALA A 26 1.59 18.61 3.18
CA ALA A 26 2.43 17.42 3.00
C ALA A 26 2.02 16.60 1.76
N SER A 27 0.72 16.38 1.57
CA SER A 27 0.17 15.66 0.40
C SER A 27 0.56 16.26 -0.95
N ARG A 28 0.82 17.57 -1.04
CA ARG A 28 1.27 18.23 -2.28
C ARG A 28 2.74 17.96 -2.61
N ARG A 29 3.54 17.61 -1.59
CA ARG A 29 4.97 17.30 -1.72
C ARG A 29 5.23 15.81 -1.92
N MET A 30 4.23 14.97 -1.67
CA MET A 30 4.38 13.52 -1.80
C MET A 30 4.56 13.12 -3.27
N PRO A 31 5.53 12.24 -3.57
CA PRO A 31 5.67 11.65 -4.89
C PRO A 31 4.42 10.87 -5.30
N PHE A 32 4.24 10.74 -6.61
CA PHE A 32 3.10 10.02 -7.19
C PHE A 32 2.96 8.59 -6.65
N GLN A 33 4.07 7.86 -6.48
CA GLN A 33 4.03 6.50 -5.95
C GLN A 33 3.48 6.43 -4.52
N ALA A 34 3.79 7.40 -3.65
CA ALA A 34 3.25 7.45 -2.30
C ALA A 34 1.73 7.64 -2.30
N LEU A 35 1.23 8.54 -3.15
CA LEU A 35 -0.21 8.75 -3.34
C LEU A 35 -0.89 7.47 -3.84
N VAL A 36 -0.34 6.84 -4.89
CA VAL A 36 -0.90 5.58 -5.41
C VAL A 36 -0.86 4.48 -4.35
N ALA A 37 0.24 4.37 -3.60
CA ALA A 37 0.38 3.37 -2.54
C ALA A 37 -0.70 3.54 -1.46
N GLU A 38 -0.99 4.78 -1.04
CA GLU A 38 -2.05 5.08 -0.08
C GLU A 38 -3.42 4.59 -0.57
N HIS A 39 -3.77 4.91 -1.82
CA HIS A 39 -5.04 4.49 -2.42
C HIS A 39 -5.13 2.96 -2.60
N VAL A 40 -4.06 2.33 -3.06
CA VAL A 40 -3.96 0.87 -3.20
C VAL A 40 -4.13 0.17 -1.85
N VAL A 41 -3.43 0.63 -0.81
CA VAL A 41 -3.56 0.09 0.55
C VAL A 41 -4.98 0.29 1.08
N GLY A 42 -5.58 1.46 0.84
CA GLY A 42 -6.97 1.73 1.23
C GLY A 42 -7.98 0.78 0.57
N VAL A 43 -7.77 0.39 -0.70
CA VAL A 43 -8.62 -0.62 -1.35
C VAL A 43 -8.39 -2.00 -0.76
N PHE A 44 -7.14 -2.40 -0.51
CA PHE A 44 -6.84 -3.67 0.17
C PHE A 44 -7.45 -3.78 1.57
N ASP A 45 -7.51 -2.68 2.32
CA ASP A 45 -8.13 -2.67 3.63
C ASP A 45 -9.66 -2.78 3.55
N ARG A 46 -10.30 -1.97 2.69
CA ARG A 46 -11.76 -2.05 2.47
C ARG A 46 -12.20 -3.41 1.97
N GLU A 47 -11.42 -4.04 1.10
CA GLU A 47 -11.67 -5.40 0.59
C GLU A 47 -11.83 -6.41 1.72
N ARG A 48 -11.17 -6.23 2.88
CA ARG A 48 -11.25 -7.17 4.02
C ARG A 48 -12.63 -7.20 4.67
N ALA A 49 -13.42 -6.15 4.49
CA ALA A 49 -14.78 -6.09 4.99
C ALA A 49 -15.80 -6.78 4.05
N LEU A 50 -15.36 -7.21 2.86
CA LEU A 50 -16.22 -7.87 1.88
C LEU A 50 -16.29 -9.39 2.13
N PRO A 51 -17.41 -10.05 1.75
CA PRO A 51 -17.54 -11.51 1.85
C PRO A 51 -16.52 -12.29 1.01
N ALA A 52 -15.99 -11.67 -0.05
CA ALA A 52 -14.96 -12.22 -0.92
C ALA A 52 -14.05 -11.09 -1.43
N PRO A 53 -12.77 -11.37 -1.76
CA PRO A 53 -11.88 -10.40 -2.38
C PRO A 53 -12.45 -9.88 -3.72
N LEU A 54 -12.13 -8.64 -4.04
CA LEU A 54 -12.42 -8.05 -5.34
C LEU A 54 -11.68 -8.82 -6.44
N THR A 55 -12.28 -8.91 -7.62
CA THR A 55 -11.52 -9.23 -8.82
C THR A 55 -10.47 -8.16 -9.08
N VAL A 56 -9.42 -8.49 -9.84
CA VAL A 56 -8.33 -7.53 -10.13
C VAL A 56 -8.83 -6.35 -10.97
N ALA A 57 -9.85 -6.56 -11.80
CA ALA A 57 -10.53 -5.49 -12.51
C ALA A 57 -11.24 -4.51 -11.54
N GLU A 58 -12.10 -5.03 -10.67
CA GLU A 58 -12.81 -4.22 -9.65
C GLU A 58 -11.83 -3.50 -8.70
N PHE A 59 -10.74 -4.18 -8.34
CA PHE A 59 -9.68 -3.60 -7.52
C PHE A 59 -9.08 -2.36 -8.21
N ASN A 60 -8.65 -2.51 -9.47
CA ASN A 60 -8.06 -1.42 -10.24
C ASN A 60 -9.05 -0.29 -10.53
N GLU A 61 -10.31 -0.61 -10.81
CA GLU A 61 -11.38 0.39 -10.98
C GLU A 61 -11.57 1.20 -9.70
N THR A 62 -11.58 0.53 -8.54
CA THR A 62 -11.73 1.20 -7.23
C THR A 62 -10.52 2.09 -6.92
N VAL A 63 -9.30 1.63 -7.22
CA VAL A 63 -8.08 2.46 -7.07
C VAL A 63 -8.18 3.69 -7.98
N LEU A 64 -8.46 3.49 -9.27
CA LEU A 64 -8.56 4.57 -10.26
C LEU A 64 -9.63 5.61 -9.88
N ALA A 65 -10.80 5.16 -9.43
CA ALA A 65 -11.88 6.04 -8.98
C ALA A 65 -11.46 6.90 -7.77
N SER A 66 -10.62 6.37 -6.89
CA SER A 66 -10.15 7.06 -5.69
C SER A 66 -9.02 8.08 -5.96
N LEU A 67 -8.33 7.96 -7.08
CA LEU A 67 -7.25 8.90 -7.45
C LEU A 67 -7.81 10.26 -7.89
N PRO A 68 -7.10 11.37 -7.62
CA PRO A 68 -7.48 12.67 -8.17
C PRO A 68 -7.31 12.70 -9.71
N PRO A 69 -8.03 13.57 -10.44
CA PRO A 69 -8.14 13.50 -11.90
C PRO A 69 -6.80 13.46 -12.66
N LEU A 70 -5.84 14.29 -12.28
CA LEU A 70 -4.52 14.35 -12.94
C LEU A 70 -3.72 13.06 -12.75
N GLN A 71 -3.92 12.38 -11.63
CA GLN A 71 -3.22 11.15 -11.26
C GLN A 71 -3.83 9.92 -11.95
N ARG A 72 -5.09 9.99 -12.41
CA ARG A 72 -5.76 8.88 -13.11
C ARG A 72 -5.10 8.59 -14.46
N GLU A 73 -4.70 9.62 -15.19
CA GLU A 73 -4.12 9.48 -16.54
C GLU A 73 -2.76 8.77 -16.52
N VAL A 74 -2.01 8.92 -15.44
CA VAL A 74 -0.67 8.34 -15.27
C VAL A 74 -0.67 7.05 -14.47
N PHE A 75 -1.81 6.65 -13.92
CA PHE A 75 -1.94 5.40 -13.18
C PHE A 75 -1.83 4.20 -14.11
N LYS A 76 -0.98 3.24 -13.73
CA LYS A 76 -0.86 1.96 -14.39
C LYS A 76 -1.58 0.91 -13.53
N PRO A 77 -2.61 0.24 -14.07
CA PRO A 77 -3.27 -0.85 -13.36
C PRO A 77 -2.29 -1.92 -12.87
N LEU A 78 -2.54 -2.43 -11.66
CA LEU A 78 -1.79 -3.54 -11.11
C LEU A 78 -2.18 -4.84 -11.82
N THR A 79 -1.20 -5.71 -12.03
CA THR A 79 -1.43 -7.03 -12.63
C THR A 79 -2.00 -8.02 -11.61
N ASP A 80 -2.62 -9.10 -12.08
CA ASP A 80 -3.09 -10.19 -11.22
C ASP A 80 -1.99 -10.75 -10.32
N ALA A 81 -0.78 -10.91 -10.87
CA ALA A 81 0.37 -11.37 -10.12
C ALA A 81 0.74 -10.41 -8.97
N GLN A 82 0.70 -9.10 -9.22
CA GLN A 82 1.01 -8.09 -8.20
C GLN A 82 -0.03 -8.10 -7.07
N VAL A 83 -1.32 -8.09 -7.42
CA VAL A 83 -2.40 -8.09 -6.43
C VAL A 83 -2.38 -9.38 -5.61
N SER A 84 -2.20 -10.53 -6.27
CA SER A 84 -2.17 -11.83 -5.61
C SER A 84 -0.98 -11.96 -4.66
N GLN A 85 0.20 -11.51 -5.07
CA GLN A 85 1.40 -11.48 -4.22
C GLN A 85 1.18 -10.62 -2.96
N VAL A 86 0.56 -9.44 -3.07
CA VAL A 86 0.27 -8.61 -1.90
C VAL A 86 -0.70 -9.31 -0.94
N ARG A 87 -1.76 -9.94 -1.46
CA ARG A 87 -2.72 -10.68 -0.64
C ARG A 87 -2.06 -11.86 0.09
N GLU A 88 -1.22 -12.62 -0.61
CA GLU A 88 -0.48 -13.74 -0.04
C GLU A 88 0.51 -13.30 1.05
N LEU A 89 1.29 -12.24 0.79
CA LEU A 89 2.21 -11.69 1.77
C LEU A 89 1.47 -11.20 3.02
N ARG A 90 0.36 -10.49 2.84
CA ARG A 90 -0.49 -10.04 3.96
C ARG A 90 -0.98 -11.22 4.78
N SER A 91 -1.58 -12.23 4.13
CA SER A 91 -2.11 -13.41 4.81
C SER A 91 -1.01 -14.16 5.59
N THR A 92 0.19 -14.26 5.00
CA THR A 92 1.36 -14.86 5.66
C THR A 92 1.79 -14.07 6.89
N LEU A 93 1.85 -12.74 6.80
CA LEU A 93 2.23 -11.88 7.91
C LEU A 93 1.18 -11.87 9.02
N GLU A 94 -0.11 -11.83 8.68
CA GLU A 94 -1.21 -11.93 9.63
C GLU A 94 -1.21 -13.28 10.36
N ALA A 95 -1.01 -14.38 9.64
CA ALA A 95 -0.90 -15.71 10.25
C ALA A 95 0.29 -15.82 11.21
N ARG A 96 1.46 -15.27 10.83
CA ARG A 96 2.63 -15.18 11.70
C ARG A 96 2.33 -14.35 12.95
N TRP A 97 1.69 -13.20 12.78
CA TRP A 97 1.30 -12.32 13.88
C TRP A 97 0.35 -13.00 14.87
N HIS A 98 -0.70 -13.66 14.38
CA HIS A 98 -1.67 -14.35 15.24
C HIS A 98 -1.10 -15.58 15.96
N ALA A 99 -0.04 -16.19 15.44
CA ALA A 99 0.65 -17.29 16.09
C ALA A 99 1.60 -16.84 17.22
N LEU A 100 1.86 -15.54 17.38
CA LEU A 100 2.77 -15.05 18.40
C LEU A 100 2.16 -15.08 19.80
N PRO A 101 2.93 -15.51 20.82
CA PRO A 101 2.55 -15.31 22.21
C PRO A 101 2.37 -13.82 22.53
N VAL A 102 1.49 -13.52 23.47
CA VAL A 102 1.32 -12.17 24.00
C VAL A 102 2.66 -11.65 24.54
N GLY A 103 3.07 -10.47 24.10
CA GLY A 103 4.34 -9.83 24.48
C GLY A 103 5.56 -10.25 23.65
N ALA A 104 5.40 -11.17 22.69
CA ALA A 104 6.45 -11.48 21.71
C ALA A 104 6.54 -10.43 20.60
N THR A 105 7.66 -10.43 19.88
CA THR A 105 7.96 -9.49 18.77
C THR A 105 7.97 -10.22 17.43
N MET A 106 7.40 -9.59 16.40
CA MET A 106 7.54 -10.02 15.01
C MET A 106 8.55 -9.15 14.28
N GLU A 107 9.63 -9.75 13.80
CA GLU A 107 10.55 -9.08 12.88
C GLU A 107 10.05 -9.25 11.44
N VAL A 108 10.01 -8.13 10.70
CA VAL A 108 9.64 -8.08 9.29
C VAL A 108 10.73 -7.37 8.51
N THR A 109 11.37 -8.09 7.59
CA THR A 109 12.37 -7.52 6.69
C THR A 109 11.73 -7.06 5.40
N PHE A 110 12.01 -5.83 5.00
CA PHE A 110 11.65 -5.30 3.69
C PHE A 110 12.92 -4.72 3.03
N PRO A 111 13.12 -4.91 1.72
CA PRO A 111 14.23 -4.28 1.04
C PRO A 111 13.96 -2.78 0.92
N ALA A 112 14.69 -1.96 1.67
CA ALA A 112 14.89 -0.57 1.31
C ALA A 112 15.86 -0.56 0.12
N ARG A 113 15.44 -0.01 -1.02
CA ARG A 113 16.32 0.23 -2.17
C ARG A 113 16.62 1.72 -2.25
#